data_AF-A0AAD5LXF4-F1
#
_entry.id   AF-A0AAD5LXF4-F1
#
_cell.length_a   1.000
_cell.length_b   1.000
_cell.length_c   1.000
_cell.angle_alpha   90.00
_cell.angle_beta   90.00
_cell.angle_gamma   90.00
#
_symmetry.space_group_name_H-M   'P 1'
#
loop_
_entity.id
_entity.type
_entity.pdbx_description
1 polymer ?
#
loop_
_entity_poly.entity_id
_entity_poly.type
_entity_poly.pdbx_seq_one_letter_code
_entity_poly.pdbx_strand_id
1 'polypeptide(L)'
;MADESMEVGGVSAYEAKRLQRIQENRAKLQALSIPTLRAASPVVRKRARAEQEATLLVAPRRSTRLQQLREAEPSNSEASVADTLAALPSPRRPRRRAGASVTGEAPVIDLPVMDTTAPTATAPASQPVGGKGKRQRVSCSQLDVDVSAFHETWLGKQIQPKGKQTVMEGLCPQFLPVFSRMSGIQSWRNAVVLFVNVQGASGYENAFTEVPSPQNAVYFRWFAQGRQHEQTPVIQRLLRAKRGDRELMLATTSTTASGSDAEATAKPDGAEEPVFLFLRHVEGPYIYCGRLGFLGLVPQSRPLEFRWQLLDASALDWPKVKQLIDAELASAPEGV
;
A
#
# COMPACT_ATOMS: atom_id res chain seq x y z
N MET A 1 -51.47 18.97 15.39
CA MET A 1 -51.04 17.82 16.21
C MET A 1 -49.94 17.14 15.43
N ALA A 2 -48.71 17.37 15.88
CA ALA A 2 -47.50 16.78 15.33
C ALA A 2 -47.37 15.35 15.87
N ASP A 3 -46.90 14.42 15.04
CA ASP A 3 -46.47 13.10 15.47
C ASP A 3 -44.98 12.96 15.10
N GLU A 4 -44.14 13.12 16.11
CA GLU A 4 -42.68 12.97 16.08
C GLU A 4 -42.32 11.49 16.12
N SER A 5 -41.71 10.99 15.04
CA SER A 5 -41.11 9.66 15.00
C SER A 5 -39.74 9.70 15.70
N MET A 6 -39.69 9.32 16.99
CA MET A 6 -38.44 9.03 17.68
C MET A 6 -37.83 7.70 17.18
N GLU A 7 -36.81 7.76 16.33
CA GLU A 7 -35.92 6.61 16.11
C GLU A 7 -34.85 6.56 17.21
N VAL A 8 -35.13 5.77 18.25
CA VAL A 8 -34.20 5.45 19.33
C VAL A 8 -33.26 4.33 18.89
N GLY A 9 -31.98 4.64 18.72
CA GLY A 9 -30.86 3.74 19.06
C GLY A 9 -30.75 2.41 18.31
N GLY A 10 -31.18 2.34 17.05
CA GLY A 10 -30.99 1.17 16.19
C GLY A 10 -29.52 0.98 15.80
N VAL A 11 -28.83 0.09 16.52
CA VAL A 11 -27.50 -0.43 16.15
C VAL A 11 -27.54 -0.86 14.68
N SER A 12 -26.67 -0.29 13.84
CA SER A 12 -26.60 -0.57 12.40
C SER A 12 -26.56 -2.09 12.16
N ALA A 13 -27.20 -2.60 11.10
CA ALA A 13 -27.22 -4.04 10.76
C ALA A 13 -25.81 -4.68 10.77
N TYR A 14 -24.79 -3.89 10.46
CA TYR A 14 -23.39 -4.28 10.58
C TYR A 14 -22.94 -4.52 12.02
N GLU A 15 -23.30 -3.62 12.92
CA GLU A 15 -22.90 -3.64 14.32
C GLU A 15 -23.64 -4.74 15.11
N ALA A 16 -24.89 -5.05 14.74
CA ALA A 16 -25.61 -6.22 15.23
C ALA A 16 -24.87 -7.53 14.87
N LYS A 17 -24.46 -7.67 13.59
CA LYS A 17 -23.69 -8.83 13.11
C LYS A 17 -22.31 -8.93 13.77
N ARG A 18 -21.69 -7.79 14.10
CA ARG A 18 -20.42 -7.74 14.84
C ARG A 18 -20.58 -8.21 16.28
N LEU A 19 -21.62 -7.76 16.98
CA LEU A 19 -21.91 -8.17 18.36
C LEU A 19 -22.25 -9.66 18.45
N GLN A 20 -23.01 -10.19 17.48
CA GLN A 20 -23.31 -11.62 17.38
C GLN A 20 -22.02 -12.46 17.29
N ARG A 21 -21.08 -12.10 16.42
CA ARG A 21 -19.78 -12.78 16.30
C ARG A 21 -18.95 -12.71 17.58
N ILE A 22 -19.02 -11.61 18.32
CA ILE A 22 -18.32 -11.44 19.61
C ILE A 22 -18.90 -12.42 20.64
N GLN A 23 -20.22 -12.56 20.70
CA GLN A 23 -20.89 -13.49 21.62
C GLN A 23 -20.59 -14.94 21.26
N GLU A 24 -20.67 -15.32 19.98
CA GLU A 24 -20.33 -16.68 19.51
C GLU A 24 -18.89 -17.07 19.86
N ASN A 25 -17.94 -16.14 19.67
CA ASN A 25 -16.54 -16.39 20.03
C ASN A 25 -16.34 -16.52 21.54
N ARG A 26 -17.07 -15.74 22.36
CA ARG A 26 -17.05 -15.89 23.82
C ARG A 26 -17.59 -17.25 24.26
N ALA A 27 -18.70 -17.68 23.69
CA ALA A 27 -19.29 -19.00 23.97
C ALA A 27 -18.32 -20.13 23.59
N LYS A 28 -17.67 -20.04 22.42
CA LYS A 28 -16.64 -21.00 21.99
C LYS A 28 -15.44 -21.03 22.95
N LEU A 29 -14.96 -19.87 23.40
CA LEU A 29 -13.84 -19.80 24.35
C LEU A 29 -14.20 -20.41 25.71
N GLN A 30 -15.44 -20.24 26.17
CA GLN A 30 -15.92 -20.87 27.40
C GLN A 30 -16.09 -22.39 27.23
N ALA A 31 -16.61 -22.86 26.09
CA ALA A 31 -16.76 -24.28 25.80
C ALA A 31 -15.42 -25.02 25.73
N LEU A 32 -14.35 -24.34 25.28
CA LEU A 32 -13.03 -24.95 25.11
C LEU A 32 -12.29 -25.23 26.44
N SER A 33 -12.86 -24.90 27.60
CA SER A 33 -12.33 -25.25 28.94
C SER A 33 -10.83 -25.00 29.10
N ILE A 34 -10.30 -23.98 28.41
CA ILE A 34 -8.88 -23.67 28.42
C ILE A 34 -8.56 -23.12 29.82
N PRO A 35 -7.62 -23.73 30.58
CA PRO A 35 -7.28 -23.26 31.91
C PRO A 35 -6.83 -21.80 31.85
N THR A 36 -7.63 -20.90 32.41
CA THR A 36 -7.24 -19.51 32.64
C THR A 36 -6.05 -19.52 33.59
N LEU A 37 -4.86 -19.28 33.06
CA LEU A 37 -3.63 -19.17 33.86
C LEU A 37 -3.83 -18.09 34.93
N ARG A 38 -3.68 -18.49 36.20
CA ARG A 38 -3.69 -17.59 37.36
C ARG A 38 -2.69 -16.45 37.12
N ALA A 39 -3.13 -15.22 37.40
CA ALA A 39 -2.29 -14.04 37.37
C ALA A 39 -1.08 -14.23 38.30
N ALA A 40 0.13 -14.23 37.72
CA ALA A 40 1.37 -14.33 38.47
C ALA A 40 1.64 -13.03 39.25
N SER A 41 2.09 -13.21 40.50
CA SER A 41 2.40 -12.16 41.48
C SER A 41 3.49 -11.18 41.00
N PRO A 42 3.52 -9.94 41.55
CA PRO A 42 4.40 -8.88 41.07
C PRO A 42 5.86 -9.12 41.47
N VAL A 43 6.76 -8.97 40.49
CA VAL A 43 8.22 -9.06 40.67
C VAL A 43 8.73 -7.84 41.42
N VAL A 44 9.47 -8.12 42.51
CA VAL A 44 10.17 -7.17 43.38
C VAL A 44 11.18 -6.33 42.59
N ARG A 45 11.05 -5.00 42.66
CA ARG A 45 12.01 -4.02 42.13
C ARG A 45 13.25 -3.97 43.02
N LYS A 46 14.45 -4.22 42.47
CA LYS A 46 15.71 -3.80 43.10
C LYS A 46 16.06 -2.36 42.68
N ARG A 47 16.33 -1.51 43.67
CA ARG A 47 16.76 -0.12 43.54
C ARG A 47 18.24 0.00 43.15
N ALA A 48 18.50 0.98 42.28
CA ALA A 48 19.59 1.96 42.19
C ALA A 48 21.05 1.59 42.55
N ARG A 49 21.95 1.92 41.62
CA ARG A 49 23.24 2.55 41.95
C ARG A 49 23.51 3.67 40.94
N ALA A 50 23.61 4.88 41.49
CA ALA A 50 23.97 6.11 40.80
C ALA A 50 25.51 6.28 40.74
N GLU A 51 25.93 7.23 39.90
CA GLU A 51 27.22 7.93 39.86
C GLU A 51 28.38 7.27 39.11
N GLN A 52 28.58 7.69 37.84
CA GLN A 52 29.75 8.47 37.42
C GLN A 52 29.58 9.00 35.98
N GLU A 53 30.18 10.16 35.73
CA GLU A 53 30.30 10.93 34.48
C GLU A 53 29.12 11.82 34.04
N ALA A 54 29.12 12.99 34.67
CA ALA A 54 28.63 14.25 34.12
C ALA A 54 29.64 14.83 33.12
N THR A 55 29.35 14.82 31.81
CA THR A 55 29.77 15.89 30.87
C THR A 55 28.91 15.83 29.59
N LEU A 56 28.51 17.01 29.09
CA LEU A 56 27.74 17.29 27.87
C LEU A 56 26.20 17.26 27.99
N LEU A 57 25.68 18.36 28.54
CA LEU A 57 24.30 18.80 28.39
C LEU A 57 24.00 19.17 26.93
N VAL A 58 23.39 18.25 26.17
CA VAL A 58 22.57 18.61 25.00
C VAL A 58 21.20 17.98 25.22
N ALA A 59 20.20 18.82 25.45
CA ALA A 59 18.82 18.39 25.58
C ALA A 59 18.39 17.67 24.28
N PRO A 60 17.74 16.49 24.36
CA PRO A 60 17.24 15.82 23.17
C PRO A 60 16.14 16.70 22.54
N ARG A 61 16.41 17.15 21.30
CA ARG A 61 15.47 17.88 20.44
C ARG A 61 14.13 17.12 20.37
N ARG A 62 13.16 17.55 21.17
CA ARG A 62 11.76 17.15 21.08
C ARG A 62 11.08 17.95 19.98
N SER A 63 10.17 17.30 19.25
CA SER A 63 9.45 17.90 18.12
C SER A 63 8.57 19.08 18.58
N THR A 64 8.68 20.19 17.87
CA THR A 64 7.98 21.48 18.02
C THR A 64 6.45 21.36 18.18
N ARG A 65 5.86 20.28 17.66
CA ARG A 65 4.41 20.01 17.72
C ARG A 65 3.88 19.70 19.13
N LEU A 66 4.70 19.13 20.01
CA LEU A 66 4.30 18.84 21.40
C LEU A 66 4.38 20.04 22.32
N GLN A 67 5.15 21.07 21.93
CA GLN A 67 5.31 22.30 22.69
C GLN A 67 4.12 23.25 22.45
N GLN A 68 3.69 23.38 21.20
CA GLN A 68 2.51 24.19 20.83
C GLN A 68 1.19 23.67 21.43
N LEU A 69 1.06 22.35 21.64
CA LEU A 69 -0.13 21.77 22.29
C LEU A 69 -0.18 22.01 23.80
N ARG A 70 0.93 22.39 24.43
CA ARG A 70 1.01 22.66 25.88
C ARG A 70 0.84 24.14 26.20
N GLU A 71 1.22 25.01 25.28
CA GLU A 71 1.11 26.47 25.42
C GLU A 71 -0.31 26.99 25.14
N ALA A 72 -1.21 26.13 24.61
CA ALA A 72 -2.60 26.47 24.29
C ALA A 72 -3.61 26.21 25.44
N GLU A 73 -3.16 25.80 26.62
CA GLU A 73 -4.04 25.59 27.80
C GLU A 73 -3.93 26.78 28.77
N PRO A 74 -5.00 27.59 28.96
CA PRO A 74 -4.98 28.65 29.95
C PRO A 74 -5.20 28.10 31.36
N SER A 75 -4.33 28.55 32.26
CA SER A 75 -4.31 28.26 33.70
C SER A 75 -5.59 28.72 34.40
N ASN A 76 -6.31 27.78 35.02
CA ASN A 76 -7.19 28.07 36.16
C ASN A 76 -6.97 27.00 37.24
N SER A 77 -6.46 27.44 38.39
CA SER A 77 -6.22 26.62 39.57
C SER A 77 -7.49 26.54 40.43
N GLU A 78 -7.95 25.34 40.77
CA GLU A 78 -7.87 24.79 42.13
C GLU A 78 -8.60 23.44 42.29
N ALA A 79 -8.09 22.65 43.25
CA ALA A 79 -8.70 21.54 43.98
C ALA A 79 -8.87 20.15 43.31
N SER A 80 -7.89 19.29 43.60
CA SER A 80 -8.07 17.99 44.29
C SER A 80 -9.27 17.11 43.87
N VAL A 81 -8.99 16.03 43.12
CA VAL A 81 -9.30 14.64 43.57
C VAL A 81 -8.34 13.68 42.86
N ALA A 82 -7.71 12.80 43.63
CA ALA A 82 -7.03 11.62 43.11
C ALA A 82 -8.06 10.64 42.53
N ASP A 83 -7.89 10.17 41.30
CA ASP A 83 -7.94 8.74 41.01
C ASP A 83 -7.60 8.39 39.55
N THR A 84 -6.95 7.24 39.39
CA THR A 84 -6.95 6.34 38.23
C THR A 84 -6.80 6.90 36.79
N LEU A 85 -5.64 6.66 36.17
CA LEU A 85 -5.50 5.88 34.92
C LEU A 85 -4.03 5.81 34.47
N ALA A 86 -3.37 4.76 34.95
CA ALA A 86 -2.05 4.36 34.49
C ALA A 86 -2.11 3.79 33.07
N ALA A 87 -1.24 4.33 32.22
CA ALA A 87 -0.42 3.63 31.23
C ALA A 87 -1.04 2.40 30.55
N LEU A 88 -1.58 2.60 29.34
CA LEU A 88 -1.80 1.54 28.36
C LEU A 88 -0.45 0.94 27.92
N PRO A 89 -0.16 -0.36 28.18
CA PRO A 89 0.91 -1.05 27.49
C PRO A 89 0.48 -1.36 26.05
N SER A 90 1.33 -0.92 25.12
CA SER A 90 1.26 -1.22 23.68
C SER A 90 1.15 -2.73 23.41
N PRO A 91 0.17 -3.22 22.63
CA PRO A 91 0.04 -4.64 22.35
C PRO A 91 1.18 -5.11 21.45
N ARG A 92 2.08 -5.92 22.03
CA ARG A 92 3.01 -6.76 21.25
C ARG A 92 2.19 -7.72 20.40
N ARG A 93 2.27 -7.51 19.09
CA ARG A 93 1.64 -8.30 18.03
C ARG A 93 2.01 -9.79 18.18
N PRO A 94 1.07 -10.73 18.41
CA PRO A 94 1.38 -12.14 18.39
C PRO A 94 1.76 -12.57 16.97
N ARG A 95 2.88 -13.28 16.92
CA ARG A 95 3.49 -13.97 15.78
C ARG A 95 2.42 -14.88 15.15
N ARG A 96 1.93 -14.50 13.96
CA ARG A 96 1.02 -15.31 13.14
C ARG A 96 1.66 -16.69 12.93
N ARG A 97 1.07 -17.74 13.52
CA ARG A 97 1.30 -19.11 13.08
C ARG A 97 0.72 -19.25 11.67
N ALA A 98 1.50 -19.89 10.81
CA ALA A 98 1.13 -20.29 9.47
C ALA A 98 -0.20 -21.05 9.51
N GLY A 99 -1.20 -20.54 8.81
CA GLY A 99 -2.47 -21.21 8.56
C GLY A 99 -2.57 -21.44 7.06
N ALA A 100 -2.70 -22.72 6.70
CA ALA A 100 -3.10 -23.28 5.41
C ALA A 100 -2.54 -22.58 4.17
N SER A 101 -1.42 -23.09 3.63
CA SER A 101 -1.10 -22.86 2.23
C SER A 101 -2.22 -23.49 1.40
N VAL A 102 -3.00 -22.66 0.73
CA VAL A 102 -3.74 -23.10 -0.45
C VAL A 102 -2.66 -23.52 -1.43
N THR A 103 -2.45 -24.82 -1.59
CA THR A 103 -1.57 -25.44 -2.59
C THR A 103 -2.19 -25.31 -3.97
N GLY A 104 -2.49 -24.07 -4.38
CA GLY A 104 -2.71 -23.75 -5.78
C GLY A 104 -1.35 -23.51 -6.39
N GLU A 105 -0.86 -24.45 -7.19
CA GLU A 105 0.30 -24.19 -8.03
C GLU A 105 -0.03 -22.97 -8.91
N ALA A 106 0.78 -21.91 -8.80
CA ALA A 106 0.53 -20.71 -9.58
C ALA A 106 0.54 -21.09 -11.07
N PRO A 107 -0.44 -20.65 -11.88
CA PRO A 107 -0.51 -20.96 -13.29
C PRO A 107 0.80 -20.53 -13.92
N VAL A 108 1.47 -21.51 -14.54
CA VAL A 108 2.73 -21.29 -15.23
C VAL A 108 2.41 -20.51 -16.49
N ILE A 109 2.73 -19.22 -16.47
CA ILE A 109 2.64 -18.40 -17.68
C ILE A 109 4.00 -18.40 -18.36
N ASP A 110 3.97 -18.69 -19.65
CA ASP A 110 5.06 -18.50 -20.58
C ASP A 110 5.24 -17.00 -20.91
N LEU A 111 5.79 -16.25 -19.96
CA LEU A 111 6.31 -14.90 -20.17
C LEU A 111 7.83 -14.90 -19.96
N PRO A 112 8.58 -14.08 -20.70
CA PRO A 112 10.01 -13.92 -20.51
C PRO A 112 10.36 -13.62 -19.05
N VAL A 113 11.38 -14.30 -18.53
CA VAL A 113 11.84 -14.17 -17.14
C VAL A 113 13.08 -13.29 -17.09
N MET A 114 13.09 -12.33 -16.18
CA MET A 114 14.25 -11.52 -15.83
C MET A 114 14.74 -11.90 -14.45
N ASP A 115 15.97 -12.42 -14.41
CA ASP A 115 16.66 -12.71 -13.16
C ASP A 115 17.55 -11.51 -12.77
N THR A 116 17.16 -10.83 -11.69
CA THR A 116 17.95 -9.73 -11.11
C THR A 116 19.24 -10.18 -10.40
N THR A 117 19.38 -11.48 -10.12
CA THR A 117 20.56 -12.02 -9.44
C THR A 117 21.64 -12.49 -10.41
N ALA A 118 21.28 -12.70 -11.68
CA ALA A 118 22.24 -12.98 -12.73
C ALA A 118 23.08 -11.72 -13.01
N PRO A 119 24.42 -11.81 -13.00
CA PRO A 119 25.27 -10.69 -13.41
C PRO A 119 24.99 -10.40 -14.88
N THR A 120 24.27 -9.32 -15.16
CA THR A 120 23.90 -8.93 -16.52
C THR A 120 25.17 -8.53 -17.28
N ALA A 121 25.60 -9.36 -18.23
CA ALA A 121 26.83 -9.19 -19.00
C ALA A 121 26.76 -8.12 -20.12
N THR A 122 25.73 -7.28 -20.13
CA THR A 122 25.41 -6.42 -21.29
C THR A 122 24.89 -5.02 -20.90
N ALA A 123 25.39 -4.44 -19.81
CA ALA A 123 25.24 -3.00 -19.59
C ALA A 123 26.31 -2.23 -20.39
N PRO A 124 25.96 -1.14 -21.10
CA PRO A 124 26.93 -0.30 -21.81
C PRO A 124 27.94 0.31 -20.83
N ALA A 125 29.20 0.35 -21.27
CA ALA A 125 30.41 0.56 -20.49
C ALA A 125 30.66 1.99 -19.97
N SER A 126 29.66 2.68 -19.42
CA SER A 126 29.83 4.06 -18.92
C SER A 126 29.62 4.26 -17.42
N GLN A 127 29.40 3.19 -16.63
CA GLN A 127 29.46 3.29 -15.17
C GLN A 127 30.37 2.21 -14.59
N PRO A 128 31.26 2.57 -13.63
CA PRO A 128 32.16 1.60 -13.05
C PRO A 128 31.34 0.60 -12.24
N VAL A 129 31.05 -0.57 -12.81
CA VAL A 129 30.70 -1.78 -12.05
C VAL A 129 32.00 -2.31 -11.45
N GLY A 130 32.61 -1.48 -10.60
CA GLY A 130 33.92 -1.66 -10.02
C GLY A 130 33.80 -1.78 -8.52
N GLY A 131 33.87 -3.03 -8.04
CA GLY A 131 34.18 -3.33 -6.64
C GLY A 131 33.12 -4.15 -5.94
N LYS A 132 33.60 -5.14 -5.17
CA LYS A 132 32.88 -5.85 -4.10
C LYS A 132 32.52 -4.89 -2.93
N GLY A 133 32.05 -3.69 -3.24
CA GLY A 133 31.56 -2.72 -2.29
C GLY A 133 30.18 -3.14 -1.81
N LYS A 134 29.94 -3.02 -0.51
CA LYS A 134 28.60 -3.22 0.05
C LYS A 134 27.69 -2.13 -0.54
N ARG A 135 26.70 -2.51 -1.37
CA ARG A 135 25.68 -1.58 -1.89
C ARG A 135 25.06 -0.79 -0.72
N GLN A 136 24.94 0.51 -0.87
CA GLN A 136 24.40 1.37 0.17
C GLN A 136 22.89 1.14 0.34
N ARG A 137 22.42 1.07 1.59
CA ARG A 137 20.99 1.00 1.91
C ARG A 137 20.41 2.41 1.97
N VAL A 138 19.46 2.72 1.10
CA VAL A 138 18.85 4.06 0.96
C VAL A 138 17.35 3.93 0.87
N SER A 139 16.58 4.88 1.43
CA SER A 139 15.12 4.88 1.30
C SER A 139 14.72 4.99 -0.18
N CYS A 140 13.78 4.17 -0.66
CA CYS A 140 13.34 4.25 -2.07
C CYS A 140 12.80 5.64 -2.43
N SER A 141 12.24 6.38 -1.47
CA SER A 141 11.74 7.74 -1.66
C SER A 141 12.82 8.79 -1.96
N GLN A 142 14.09 8.44 -1.79
CA GLN A 142 15.25 9.29 -2.07
C GLN A 142 15.97 8.88 -3.36
N LEU A 143 15.54 7.77 -3.98
CA LEU A 143 16.16 7.22 -5.17
C LEU A 143 15.34 7.60 -6.40
N ASP A 144 16.05 7.88 -7.49
CA ASP A 144 15.47 8.07 -8.81
C ASP A 144 15.48 6.75 -9.57
N VAL A 145 14.40 6.49 -10.31
CA VAL A 145 14.29 5.38 -11.25
C VAL A 145 14.66 5.88 -12.64
N ASP A 146 15.50 5.13 -13.35
CA ASP A 146 15.67 5.32 -14.79
C ASP A 146 14.45 4.75 -15.52
N VAL A 147 13.45 5.62 -15.75
CA VAL A 147 12.14 5.25 -16.27
C VAL A 147 12.26 4.60 -17.64
N SER A 148 13.05 5.19 -18.55
CA SER A 148 13.16 4.72 -19.94
C SER A 148 13.90 3.38 -20.01
N ALA A 149 15.08 3.31 -19.40
CA ALA A 149 15.88 2.07 -19.44
C ALA A 149 15.17 0.90 -18.75
N PHE A 150 14.52 1.16 -17.61
CA PHE A 150 13.72 0.15 -16.94
C PHE A 150 12.53 -0.28 -17.81
N HIS A 151 11.81 0.66 -18.40
CA HIS A 151 10.63 0.35 -19.19
C HIS A 151 10.94 -0.55 -20.39
N GLU A 152 11.93 -0.16 -21.20
CA GLU A 152 12.36 -0.91 -22.39
C GLU A 152 12.83 -2.33 -22.05
N THR A 153 13.50 -2.50 -20.91
CA THR A 153 14.10 -3.78 -20.53
C THR A 153 13.09 -4.74 -19.89
N TRP A 154 12.11 -4.24 -19.15
CA TRP A 154 11.32 -5.05 -18.23
C TRP A 154 9.86 -5.26 -18.62
N LEU A 155 9.33 -4.51 -19.59
CA LEU A 155 7.90 -4.57 -19.96
C LEU A 155 7.48 -6.00 -20.34
N GLY A 156 6.41 -6.49 -19.71
CA GLY A 156 5.85 -7.81 -19.94
C GLY A 156 6.65 -8.98 -19.39
N LYS A 157 7.72 -8.72 -18.62
CA LYS A 157 8.59 -9.78 -18.09
C LYS A 157 8.25 -10.13 -16.63
N GLN A 158 8.42 -11.41 -16.30
CA GLN A 158 8.38 -11.90 -14.91
C GLN A 158 9.68 -11.58 -14.19
N ILE A 159 9.58 -11.05 -12.98
CA ILE A 159 10.73 -10.61 -12.19
C ILE A 159 11.07 -11.65 -11.13
N GLN A 160 12.27 -12.20 -11.24
CA GLN A 160 12.81 -13.22 -10.35
C GLN A 160 14.11 -12.74 -9.64
N PRO A 161 14.37 -13.22 -8.41
CA PRO A 161 13.53 -14.07 -7.56
C PRO A 161 12.20 -13.42 -7.13
N LYS A 162 11.20 -14.21 -6.72
CA LYS A 162 9.89 -13.67 -6.33
C LYS A 162 9.99 -12.66 -5.18
N GLY A 163 9.31 -11.53 -5.32
CA GLY A 163 9.05 -10.59 -4.23
C GLY A 163 9.29 -9.13 -4.58
N LYS A 164 8.78 -8.23 -3.74
CA LYS A 164 8.95 -6.79 -3.95
C LYS A 164 10.40 -6.35 -3.86
N GLN A 165 11.22 -7.01 -3.03
CA GLN A 165 12.63 -6.63 -2.87
C GLN A 165 13.36 -6.68 -4.22
N THR A 166 13.18 -7.76 -4.95
CA THR A 166 13.70 -7.98 -6.30
C THR A 166 13.29 -6.88 -7.26
N VAL A 167 11.99 -6.55 -7.30
CA VAL A 167 11.47 -5.47 -8.15
C VAL A 167 12.11 -4.13 -7.78
N MET A 168 12.19 -3.83 -6.49
CA MET A 168 12.75 -2.57 -6.02
C MET A 168 14.24 -2.46 -6.34
N GLU A 169 15.01 -3.54 -6.22
CA GLU A 169 16.41 -3.56 -6.64
C GLU A 169 16.58 -3.46 -8.16
N GLY A 170 15.69 -4.07 -8.94
CA GLY A 170 15.69 -3.93 -10.41
C GLY A 170 15.42 -2.50 -10.89
N LEU A 171 14.57 -1.75 -10.17
CA LEU A 171 14.30 -0.33 -10.45
C LEU A 171 15.49 0.59 -10.18
N CYS A 172 16.41 0.19 -9.28
CA CYS A 172 17.59 0.98 -8.95
C CYS A 172 18.77 0.07 -8.55
N PRO A 173 19.46 -0.57 -9.53
CA PRO A 173 20.47 -1.60 -9.26
C PRO A 173 21.68 -1.10 -8.46
N GLN A 174 21.95 0.20 -8.46
CA GLN A 174 23.08 0.81 -7.75
C GLN A 174 22.94 0.76 -6.22
N PHE A 175 21.70 0.70 -5.70
CA PHE A 175 21.40 0.82 -4.26
C PHE A 175 20.62 -0.37 -3.73
N LEU A 176 20.59 -0.58 -2.42
CA LEU A 176 19.67 -1.51 -1.76
C LEU A 176 18.47 -0.72 -1.20
N PRO A 177 17.32 -0.66 -1.90
CA PRO A 177 16.23 0.21 -1.49
C PRO A 177 15.59 -0.29 -0.19
N VAL A 178 15.35 0.64 0.73
CA VAL A 178 14.59 0.43 1.95
C VAL A 178 13.18 0.95 1.73
N PHE A 179 12.19 0.08 1.92
CA PHE A 179 10.79 0.39 1.63
C PHE A 179 9.83 -0.41 2.52
N SER A 180 8.55 -0.05 2.51
CA SER A 180 7.53 -0.74 3.30
C SER A 180 7.03 -1.99 2.56
N ARG A 181 7.46 -3.19 2.98
CA ARG A 181 7.01 -4.46 2.38
C ARG A 181 5.48 -4.65 2.41
N MET A 182 4.83 -4.05 3.41
CA MET A 182 3.38 -4.14 3.63
C MET A 182 2.57 -3.15 2.79
N SER A 183 3.20 -2.18 2.12
CA SER A 183 2.50 -1.21 1.28
C SER A 183 2.38 -1.74 -0.14
N GLY A 184 1.17 -1.63 -0.72
CA GLY A 184 0.92 -1.84 -2.14
C GLY A 184 1.41 -0.68 -3.00
N ILE A 185 1.79 0.44 -2.39
CA ILE A 185 2.26 1.64 -3.07
C ILE A 185 3.66 1.97 -2.55
N GLN A 186 4.62 2.18 -3.46
CA GLN A 186 5.94 2.69 -3.11
C GLN A 186 6.20 3.99 -3.85
N SER A 187 6.56 5.01 -3.09
CA SER A 187 6.87 6.33 -3.61
C SER A 187 8.38 6.42 -3.81
N TRP A 188 8.82 6.57 -5.06
CA TRP A 188 10.21 6.89 -5.43
C TRP A 188 10.38 8.40 -5.53
N ARG A 189 11.59 8.93 -5.73
CA ARG A 189 11.76 10.38 -5.84
C ARG A 189 11.08 10.95 -7.10
N ASN A 190 11.16 10.24 -8.22
CA ASN A 190 10.65 10.65 -9.53
C ASN A 190 9.56 9.73 -10.12
N ALA A 191 9.06 8.75 -9.36
CA ALA A 191 7.99 7.84 -9.81
C ALA A 191 7.16 7.31 -8.63
N VAL A 192 6.04 6.67 -8.96
CA VAL A 192 5.23 5.88 -8.02
C VAL A 192 5.06 4.46 -8.57
N VAL A 193 5.16 3.47 -7.67
CA VAL A 193 5.01 2.05 -8.02
C VAL A 193 3.79 1.48 -7.32
N LEU A 194 2.89 0.86 -8.09
CA LEU A 194 1.74 0.10 -7.63
C LEU A 194 2.00 -1.39 -7.75
N PHE A 195 1.94 -2.08 -6.62
CA PHE A 195 1.93 -3.53 -6.51
C PHE A 195 0.51 -4.00 -6.29
N VAL A 196 -0.06 -4.63 -7.31
CA VAL A 196 -1.43 -5.13 -7.30
C VAL A 196 -1.39 -6.65 -7.32
N ASN A 197 -2.04 -7.26 -6.33
CA ASN A 197 -2.30 -8.69 -6.39
C ASN A 197 -3.61 -8.86 -7.14
N VAL A 198 -3.60 -9.66 -8.20
CA VAL A 198 -4.80 -9.89 -9.03
C VAL A 198 -5.72 -10.93 -8.42
N GLN A 199 -5.25 -11.63 -7.39
CA GLN A 199 -5.99 -12.68 -6.70
C GLN A 199 -5.78 -12.63 -5.19
N GLY A 200 -6.80 -13.07 -4.45
CA GLY A 200 -6.78 -13.22 -2.99
C GLY A 200 -8.01 -12.61 -2.32
N ALA A 201 -8.22 -12.97 -1.05
CA ALA A 201 -9.38 -12.57 -0.23
C ALA A 201 -9.43 -11.06 0.15
N SER A 202 -8.91 -10.16 -0.69
CA SER A 202 -9.26 -8.76 -0.58
C SER A 202 -10.71 -8.61 -1.02
N GLY A 203 -11.56 -8.04 -0.16
CA GLY A 203 -12.97 -7.77 -0.50
C GLY A 203 -13.18 -6.71 -1.58
N TYR A 204 -12.16 -6.42 -2.39
CA TYR A 204 -12.19 -5.49 -3.52
C TYR A 204 -11.62 -6.21 -4.74
N GLU A 205 -12.38 -6.19 -5.83
CA GLU A 205 -12.03 -6.83 -7.09
C GLU A 205 -11.31 -5.81 -7.98
N ASN A 206 -10.03 -6.06 -8.29
CA ASN A 206 -9.29 -5.27 -9.27
C ASN A 206 -9.72 -5.74 -10.67
N ALA A 207 -10.91 -5.33 -11.10
CA ALA A 207 -11.47 -5.72 -12.39
C ALA A 207 -10.77 -4.96 -13.53
N PHE A 208 -10.18 -5.70 -14.46
CA PHE A 208 -9.61 -5.19 -15.70
C PHE A 208 -10.67 -5.28 -16.82
N THR A 209 -10.80 -4.22 -17.59
CA THR A 209 -11.73 -4.12 -18.71
C THR A 209 -10.96 -3.74 -19.97
N GLU A 210 -11.19 -4.51 -21.02
CA GLU A 210 -10.67 -4.24 -22.35
C GLU A 210 -11.77 -3.57 -23.18
N VAL A 211 -11.44 -2.46 -23.81
CA VAL A 211 -12.33 -1.69 -24.66
C VAL A 211 -11.81 -1.80 -26.09
N PRO A 212 -12.67 -2.21 -27.05
CA PRO A 212 -12.32 -2.18 -28.46
C PRO A 212 -12.01 -0.73 -28.84
N SER A 213 -10.74 -0.47 -29.16
CA SER A 213 -10.26 0.80 -29.67
C SER A 213 -9.22 0.49 -30.76
N PRO A 214 -8.80 1.48 -31.56
CA PRO A 214 -7.77 1.25 -32.58
C PRO A 214 -6.48 0.62 -32.05
N GLN A 215 -6.23 0.71 -30.74
CA GLN A 215 -5.04 0.18 -30.07
C GLN A 215 -5.38 -0.82 -28.94
N ASN A 216 -6.65 -1.22 -28.80
CA ASN A 216 -7.20 -1.96 -27.65
C ASN A 216 -6.82 -1.31 -26.31
N ALA A 217 -7.73 -0.51 -25.76
CA ALA A 217 -7.48 0.15 -24.50
C ALA A 217 -7.84 -0.76 -23.33
N VAL A 218 -6.95 -0.85 -22.35
CA VAL A 218 -7.19 -1.59 -21.11
C VAL A 218 -7.26 -0.61 -19.96
N TYR A 219 -8.31 -0.69 -19.14
CA TYR A 219 -8.40 0.04 -17.89
C TYR A 219 -8.79 -0.86 -16.74
N PHE A 220 -8.53 -0.42 -15.50
CA PHE A 220 -8.93 -1.16 -14.31
C PHE A 220 -9.25 -0.24 -13.15
N ARG A 221 -9.96 -0.80 -12.16
CA ARG A 221 -10.24 -0.14 -10.88
C ARG A 221 -9.21 -0.58 -9.85
N TRP A 222 -8.70 0.39 -9.10
CA TRP A 222 -7.77 0.16 -8.01
C TRP A 222 -8.21 0.93 -6.76
N PHE A 223 -8.15 0.26 -5.62
CA PHE A 223 -8.56 0.83 -4.35
C PHE A 223 -7.34 1.14 -3.47
N ALA A 224 -7.28 2.37 -2.97
CA ALA A 224 -6.28 2.77 -2.01
C ALA A 224 -6.49 2.08 -0.65
N GLN A 225 -5.52 2.18 0.25
CA GLN A 225 -5.73 1.70 1.62
C GLN A 225 -6.73 2.60 2.33
N GLY A 226 -7.62 2.05 3.17
CA GLY A 226 -8.68 2.83 3.84
C GLY A 226 -8.20 4.00 4.72
N ARG A 227 -6.92 4.04 5.08
CA ARG A 227 -6.28 5.17 5.78
C ARG A 227 -5.85 6.32 4.87
N GLN A 228 -5.88 6.13 3.56
CA GLN A 228 -5.47 7.11 2.56
C GLN A 228 -6.69 7.93 2.15
N HIS A 229 -6.45 9.23 2.00
CA HIS A 229 -7.42 10.22 1.55
C HIS A 229 -6.72 11.16 0.58
N GLU A 230 -7.47 12.05 -0.07
CA GLU A 230 -6.97 12.88 -1.18
C GLU A 230 -5.74 13.70 -0.80
N GLN A 231 -5.71 14.27 0.41
CA GLN A 231 -4.59 15.08 0.90
C GLN A 231 -3.36 14.24 1.31
N THR A 232 -3.43 12.91 1.30
CA THR A 232 -2.26 12.08 1.61
C THR A 232 -1.17 12.32 0.55
N PRO A 233 0.12 12.53 0.92
CA PRO A 233 1.16 12.92 -0.03
C PRO A 233 1.30 11.99 -1.24
N VAL A 234 1.17 10.68 -1.04
CA VAL A 234 1.26 9.71 -2.16
C VAL A 234 0.04 9.77 -3.08
N ILE A 235 -1.14 10.11 -2.55
CA ILE A 235 -2.36 10.28 -3.36
C ILE A 235 -2.24 11.54 -4.21
N GLN A 236 -1.75 12.64 -3.64
CA GLN A 236 -1.46 13.87 -4.39
C GLN A 236 -0.49 13.64 -5.54
N ARG A 237 0.48 12.71 -5.39
CA ARG A 237 1.36 12.31 -6.50
C ARG A 237 0.66 11.47 -7.56
N LEU A 238 -0.18 10.51 -7.16
CA LEU A 238 -0.99 9.74 -8.11
C LEU A 238 -1.92 10.65 -8.94
N LEU A 239 -2.48 11.71 -8.35
CA LEU A 239 -3.32 12.68 -9.07
C LEU A 239 -2.55 13.50 -10.13
N ARG A 240 -1.21 13.54 -10.05
CA ARG A 240 -0.31 14.21 -11.02
C ARG A 240 0.20 13.26 -12.09
N ALA A 241 -0.29 12.02 -12.12
CA ALA A 241 0.10 11.06 -13.13
C ALA A 241 -0.34 11.50 -14.52
N LYS A 242 0.37 11.01 -15.54
CA LYS A 242 -0.01 11.20 -16.95
C LYS A 242 -1.48 10.87 -17.14
N ARG A 243 -2.21 11.70 -17.89
CA ARG A 243 -3.62 11.45 -18.19
C ARG A 243 -3.76 10.31 -19.19
N GLY A 244 -4.75 9.45 -18.97
CA GLY A 244 -5.17 8.46 -19.95
C GLY A 244 -6.09 9.05 -21.01
N ASP A 245 -6.70 8.16 -21.79
CA ASP A 245 -7.68 8.47 -22.82
C ASP A 245 -8.90 9.19 -22.20
N ARG A 246 -9.29 10.29 -22.84
CA ARG A 246 -10.42 11.13 -22.41
C ARG A 246 -11.75 10.37 -22.48
N GLU A 247 -11.91 9.47 -23.44
CA GLU A 247 -13.16 8.70 -23.60
C GLU A 247 -13.38 7.70 -22.47
N LEU A 248 -12.30 7.28 -21.81
CA LEU A 248 -12.33 6.33 -20.69
C LEU A 248 -12.37 7.01 -19.31
N MET A 249 -12.29 8.35 -19.28
CA MET A 249 -12.29 9.11 -18.03
C MET A 249 -13.60 8.96 -17.27
N LEU A 250 -13.52 9.01 -15.95
CA LEU A 250 -14.73 9.09 -15.12
C LEU A 250 -15.38 10.47 -15.32
N ALA A 251 -16.71 10.49 -15.49
CA ALA A 251 -17.49 11.72 -15.65
C ALA A 251 -17.32 12.71 -14.48
N THR A 252 -17.04 12.20 -13.28
CA THR A 252 -16.75 13.03 -12.10
C THR A 252 -15.43 13.80 -12.22
N THR A 253 -14.49 13.35 -13.05
CA THR A 253 -13.20 14.01 -13.27
C THR A 253 -13.19 15.00 -14.42
N SER A 254 -14.16 14.93 -15.35
CA SER A 254 -14.27 15.91 -16.44
C SER A 254 -14.75 17.27 -15.94
N THR A 255 -15.59 17.30 -14.89
CA THR A 255 -16.22 18.53 -14.41
C THR A 255 -15.29 19.42 -13.59
N THR A 256 -14.25 18.85 -12.96
CA THR A 256 -13.23 19.64 -12.24
C THR A 256 -12.17 20.25 -13.17
N ALA A 257 -12.17 19.89 -14.46
CA ALA A 257 -11.29 20.49 -15.47
C ALA A 257 -11.93 21.67 -16.22
N SER A 258 -13.22 21.96 -16.00
CA SER A 258 -13.97 23.04 -16.63
C SER A 258 -14.42 24.15 -15.67
N GLY A 259 -13.90 24.16 -14.44
CA GLY A 259 -14.11 25.21 -13.45
C GLY A 259 -12.80 25.95 -13.17
N SER A 260 -12.82 27.25 -13.38
CA SER A 260 -11.82 28.26 -13.01
C SER A 260 -11.05 27.97 -11.72
N ASP A 261 -9.76 28.33 -11.72
CA ASP A 261 -8.87 28.49 -10.54
C ASP A 261 -8.12 27.26 -10.00
N ALA A 262 -7.73 26.32 -10.85
CA ALA A 262 -6.76 25.25 -10.51
C ALA A 262 -5.30 25.55 -10.93
N GLU A 263 -4.94 26.83 -11.07
CA GLU A 263 -3.57 27.30 -11.39
C GLU A 263 -2.71 27.58 -10.13
N ALA A 264 -2.88 26.81 -9.05
CA ALA A 264 -2.23 27.16 -7.78
C ALA A 264 -1.54 26.02 -7.01
N THR A 265 -1.31 24.84 -7.61
CA THR A 265 -0.34 23.85 -7.05
C THR A 265 0.39 23.01 -8.12
N ALA A 266 0.51 23.54 -9.34
CA ALA A 266 1.44 22.98 -10.32
C ALA A 266 2.87 23.15 -9.78
N LYS A 267 3.62 22.05 -9.68
CA LYS A 267 5.08 22.12 -9.61
C LYS A 267 5.55 22.93 -10.84
N PRO A 268 6.56 23.80 -10.71
CA PRO A 268 7.09 24.56 -11.85
C PRO A 268 7.76 23.69 -12.93
N ASP A 269 8.01 22.40 -12.64
CA ASP A 269 8.32 21.40 -13.66
C ASP A 269 7.04 20.62 -13.98
N GLY A 270 6.38 20.93 -15.09
CA GLY A 270 5.22 20.20 -15.64
C GLY A 270 5.51 18.74 -16.05
N ALA A 271 6.46 18.09 -15.40
CA ALA A 271 6.77 16.68 -15.59
C ALA A 271 5.66 15.82 -14.97
N GLU A 272 4.98 15.09 -15.83
CA GLU A 272 3.99 14.08 -15.44
C GLU A 272 4.63 13.05 -14.51
N GLU A 273 3.93 12.66 -13.44
CA GLU A 273 4.43 11.66 -12.50
C GLU A 273 4.28 10.24 -13.10
N PRO A 274 5.36 9.50 -13.38
CA PRO A 274 5.26 8.14 -13.88
C PRO A 274 4.70 7.21 -12.80
N VAL A 275 3.67 6.44 -13.15
CA VAL A 275 3.10 5.42 -12.26
C VAL A 275 3.28 4.06 -12.91
N PHE A 276 3.97 3.15 -12.22
CA PHE A 276 4.23 1.79 -12.70
C PHE A 276 3.29 0.77 -12.09
N LEU A 277 2.83 -0.17 -12.91
CA LEU A 277 2.03 -1.30 -12.46
C LEU A 277 2.84 -2.59 -12.43
N PHE A 278 2.82 -3.25 -11.27
CA PHE A 278 3.31 -4.61 -11.11
C PHE A 278 2.16 -5.51 -10.65
N LEU A 279 1.83 -6.49 -11.48
CA LEU A 279 0.82 -7.50 -11.16
C LEU A 279 1.47 -8.75 -10.60
N ARG A 280 0.76 -9.42 -9.71
CA ARG A 280 1.17 -10.73 -9.19
C ARG A 280 -0.06 -11.60 -8.93
N HIS A 281 -0.01 -12.81 -9.46
CA HIS A 281 -0.89 -13.91 -9.07
C HIS A 281 -0.46 -14.51 -7.73
N VAL A 282 -1.37 -15.14 -6.98
CA VAL A 282 -1.09 -15.73 -5.66
C VAL A 282 0.26 -16.47 -5.68
N GLU A 283 1.15 -16.04 -4.78
CA GLU A 283 2.51 -16.60 -4.61
C GLU A 283 3.43 -16.66 -5.85
N GLY A 284 3.03 -16.02 -6.95
CA GLY A 284 3.81 -15.88 -8.19
C GLY A 284 4.86 -14.77 -8.15
N PRO A 285 5.74 -14.69 -9.18
CA PRO A 285 6.59 -13.52 -9.41
C PRO A 285 5.73 -12.29 -9.76
N TYR A 286 6.34 -11.11 -9.64
CA TYR A 286 5.74 -9.88 -10.17
C TYR A 286 5.98 -9.79 -11.67
N ILE A 287 4.99 -9.32 -12.41
CA ILE A 287 5.09 -8.96 -13.82
C ILE A 287 5.01 -7.45 -13.92
N TYR A 288 5.94 -6.83 -14.62
CA TYR A 288 5.84 -5.40 -14.94
C TYR A 288 4.91 -5.20 -16.13
N CYS A 289 3.79 -4.51 -15.92
CA CYS A 289 2.76 -4.32 -16.93
C CYS A 289 2.88 -2.98 -17.67
N GLY A 290 3.81 -2.11 -17.27
CA GLY A 290 4.00 -0.80 -17.88
C GLY A 290 3.53 0.35 -17.01
N ARG A 291 3.26 1.46 -17.68
CA ARG A 291 2.88 2.75 -17.11
C ARG A 291 1.37 2.91 -17.06
N LEU A 292 0.91 3.67 -16.08
CA LEU A 292 -0.51 3.96 -15.89
C LEU A 292 -0.87 5.39 -16.29
N GLY A 293 -2.02 5.50 -16.93
CA GLY A 293 -2.70 6.76 -17.24
C GLY A 293 -3.84 6.99 -16.26
N PHE A 294 -3.89 8.15 -15.63
CA PHE A 294 -4.96 8.51 -14.71
C PHE A 294 -6.25 8.81 -15.50
N LEU A 295 -7.31 8.05 -15.20
CA LEU A 295 -8.65 8.22 -15.79
C LEU A 295 -9.65 8.86 -14.82
N GLY A 296 -9.40 8.77 -13.51
CA GLY A 296 -10.18 9.49 -12.52
C GLY A 296 -10.14 8.90 -11.13
N LEU A 297 -10.74 9.63 -10.20
CA LEU A 297 -10.93 9.27 -8.81
C LEU A 297 -12.43 9.37 -8.48
N VAL A 298 -12.95 8.45 -7.66
CA VAL A 298 -14.28 8.55 -7.05
C VAL A 298 -14.13 9.09 -5.63
N PRO A 299 -14.37 10.40 -5.38
CA PRO A 299 -14.04 11.05 -4.10
C PRO A 299 -14.78 10.48 -2.89
N GLN A 300 -16.02 10.03 -3.12
CA GLN A 300 -16.91 9.53 -2.06
C GLN A 300 -16.64 8.06 -1.73
N SER A 301 -15.81 7.36 -2.51
CA SER A 301 -15.51 5.95 -2.27
C SER A 301 -14.62 5.79 -1.04
N ARG A 302 -14.95 4.78 -0.21
CA ARG A 302 -14.22 4.44 1.02
C ARG A 302 -13.95 2.94 1.00
N PRO A 303 -12.73 2.50 0.66
CA PRO A 303 -11.52 3.28 0.35
C PRO A 303 -11.60 4.07 -0.96
N LEU A 304 -10.70 5.06 -1.14
CA LEU A 304 -10.60 5.82 -2.39
C LEU A 304 -10.42 4.89 -3.59
N GLU A 305 -11.27 5.08 -4.60
CA GLU A 305 -11.27 4.30 -5.84
C GLU A 305 -10.69 5.12 -6.98
N PHE A 306 -9.71 4.54 -7.66
CA PHE A 306 -9.08 5.11 -8.84
C PHE A 306 -9.43 4.27 -10.06
N ARG A 307 -9.58 4.96 -11.19
CA ARG A 307 -9.56 4.33 -12.50
C ARG A 307 -8.25 4.65 -13.20
N TRP A 308 -7.60 3.61 -13.69
CA TRP A 308 -6.32 3.68 -14.39
C TRP A 308 -6.41 3.02 -15.75
N GLN A 309 -5.80 3.63 -16.76
CA GLN A 309 -5.52 3.02 -18.05
C GLN A 309 -4.13 2.40 -18.04
N LEU A 310 -3.96 1.23 -18.67
CA LEU A 310 -2.65 0.69 -19.00
C LEU A 310 -2.18 1.32 -20.32
N LEU A 311 -1.20 2.22 -20.24
CA LEU A 311 -0.75 2.99 -21.42
C LEU A 311 0.04 2.13 -22.42
N ASP A 312 0.69 1.09 -21.91
CA ASP A 312 1.57 0.22 -22.69
C ASP A 312 0.90 -1.12 -23.05
N ALA A 313 -0.44 -1.16 -23.02
CA ALA A 313 -1.22 -2.38 -23.29
C ALA A 313 -0.94 -2.97 -24.67
N SER A 314 -0.73 -2.13 -25.69
CA SER A 314 -0.44 -2.54 -27.07
C SER A 314 0.96 -3.15 -27.26
N ALA A 315 1.91 -2.82 -26.38
CA ALA A 315 3.27 -3.36 -26.39
C ALA A 315 3.42 -4.59 -25.45
N LEU A 316 2.38 -4.89 -24.68
CA LEU A 316 2.32 -6.02 -23.77
C LEU A 316 1.65 -7.21 -24.48
N ASP A 317 2.09 -8.43 -24.17
CA ASP A 317 1.29 -9.64 -24.46
C ASP A 317 0.10 -9.70 -23.48
N TRP A 318 -0.83 -8.76 -23.66
CA TRP A 318 -2.00 -8.58 -22.82
C TRP A 318 -2.84 -9.85 -22.72
N PRO A 319 -3.09 -10.62 -23.79
CA PRO A 319 -3.81 -11.89 -23.69
C PRO A 319 -3.21 -12.86 -22.67
N LYS A 320 -1.88 -13.04 -22.64
CA LYS A 320 -1.22 -13.89 -21.63
C LYS A 320 -1.36 -13.32 -20.22
N VAL A 321 -1.21 -12.01 -20.06
CA VAL A 321 -1.39 -11.36 -18.74
C VAL A 321 -2.84 -11.45 -18.29
N LYS A 322 -3.81 -11.32 -19.19
CA LYS A 322 -5.24 -11.45 -18.91
C LYS A 322 -5.60 -12.87 -18.48
N GLN A 323 -5.03 -13.89 -19.12
CA GLN A 323 -5.18 -15.29 -18.69
C GLN A 323 -4.74 -15.48 -17.22
N LEU A 324 -3.68 -14.80 -16.76
CA LEU A 324 -3.27 -14.82 -15.36
C LEU A 324 -4.37 -14.30 -14.42
N ILE A 325 -5.01 -13.21 -14.83
CA ILE A 325 -6.02 -12.51 -14.05
C ILE A 325 -7.28 -13.38 -13.99
N ASP A 326 -7.67 -13.95 -15.14
CA ASP A 326 -8.90 -14.71 -15.30
C ASP A 326 -8.81 -16.16 -14.76
N ALA A 327 -7.61 -16.71 -14.56
CA ALA A 327 -7.40 -18.11 -14.15
C ALA A 327 -8.15 -18.52 -12.87
N GLU A 328 -8.68 -17.57 -12.08
CA GLU A 328 -9.54 -17.84 -10.93
C GLU A 328 -10.98 -18.25 -11.34
N LEU A 329 -11.55 -17.67 -12.40
CA LEU A 329 -12.96 -17.87 -12.79
C LEU A 329 -13.28 -19.32 -13.17
N ALA A 330 -12.30 -20.05 -13.71
CA ALA A 330 -12.46 -21.44 -14.12
C ALA A 330 -12.16 -22.47 -13.00
N SER A 331 -11.70 -22.03 -11.83
CA SER A 331 -11.26 -22.91 -10.73
C SER A 331 -12.20 -22.91 -9.52
N ALA A 332 -13.30 -22.16 -9.58
CA ALA A 332 -14.38 -22.29 -8.61
C ALA A 332 -15.06 -23.67 -8.78
N PRO A 333 -15.10 -24.53 -7.75
CA PRO A 333 -15.84 -25.77 -7.85
C PRO A 333 -17.32 -25.45 -8.07
N GLU A 334 -17.90 -25.97 -9.14
CA GLU A 334 -19.35 -26.10 -9.26
C GLU A 334 -19.86 -26.77 -7.99
N GLY A 335 -20.70 -26.06 -7.26
CA GLY A 335 -21.23 -26.51 -5.99
C GLY A 335 -21.93 -27.86 -6.13
N VAL A 336 -21.54 -28.79 -5.27
CA VAL A 336 -22.33 -29.97 -4.89
C VAL A 336 -22.94 -29.70 -3.52
#